data_AF-A0A7W1BVE7-F1
#
_entry.id   AF-A0A7W1BVE7-F1
#
_cell.length_a   1.000
_cell.length_b   1.000
_cell.length_c   1.000
_cell.angle_alpha   90.00
_cell.angle_beta   90.00
_cell.angle_gamma   90.00
#
_symmetry.space_group_name_H-M   'P 1'
#
loop_
_entity.id
_entity.type
_entity.pdbx_description
1 polymer ?
#
loop_
_entity_poly.entity_id
_entity_poly.type
_entity_poly.pdbx_seq_one_letter_code
_entity_poly.pdbx_strand_id
1 'polypeptide(L)'
;MTTGSVAARLPAARHGVRAVLIGAVSLVFLIVVIIGGMVSLPKPATTHAPSPVAVADIPSDYLVLYQQAATRFGIDWAVLAAIGKIECHHGRLQAPGCNPPGTVNNAGATGPMQFLGSTWRAGTPPMTVPGIGPPTSTTGEGYATDGASDGVADVWNPADAIAGAARLLRANGAPADYQRAIYAYNPAGWYVDAVLAKADEYRGAFAPGASGSARVVLAWAVAHVGRFTYNLGPPTDRGGSVQDMQSREPAGSTCDCSMFARWAFAQAGIDIGLTTSTQWTANG
;
A
#
# COMPACT_ATOMS: atom_id res chain seq x y z
N MET A 1 68.84 -0.28 -72.49
CA MET A 1 68.17 -1.61 -72.50
C MET A 1 67.48 -1.82 -71.15
N THR A 2 66.36 -2.54 -71.20
CA THR A 2 65.60 -3.20 -70.10
C THR A 2 64.86 -2.35 -69.05
N THR A 3 63.57 -2.11 -69.34
CA THR A 3 62.36 -2.45 -68.56
C THR A 3 62.38 -2.45 -67.02
N GLY A 4 61.48 -1.67 -66.41
CA GLY A 4 61.05 -1.81 -65.02
C GLY A 4 59.55 -1.48 -64.87
N SER A 5 58.78 -2.45 -64.39
CA SER A 5 57.32 -2.53 -64.38
C SER A 5 56.59 -1.52 -63.47
N VAL A 6 55.41 -1.07 -63.91
CA VAL A 6 54.44 -0.31 -63.10
C VAL A 6 53.62 -1.28 -62.26
N ALA A 7 53.63 -1.12 -60.93
CA ALA A 7 52.68 -1.75 -60.02
C ALA A 7 51.83 -0.66 -59.35
N ALA A 8 50.59 -0.50 -59.82
CA ALA A 8 49.60 0.33 -59.15
C ALA A 8 49.05 -0.42 -57.93
N ARG A 9 49.22 0.14 -56.72
CA ARG A 9 48.50 -0.26 -55.52
C ARG A 9 47.28 0.66 -55.36
N LEU A 10 46.08 0.08 -55.46
CA LEU A 10 44.84 0.74 -55.00
C LEU A 10 44.76 0.67 -53.46
N PRO A 11 44.38 1.75 -52.75
CA PRO A 11 44.17 1.70 -51.31
C PRO A 11 42.81 1.06 -50.98
N ALA A 12 42.84 -0.01 -50.19
CA ALA A 12 41.65 -0.71 -49.70
C ALA A 12 40.90 0.11 -48.63
N ALA A 13 39.57 0.02 -48.71
CA ALA A 13 38.59 0.82 -48.00
C ALA A 13 38.61 0.63 -46.47
N ARG A 14 39.09 1.65 -45.74
CA ARG A 14 39.00 1.75 -44.26
C ARG A 14 37.60 2.13 -43.74
N HIS A 15 36.62 2.30 -44.63
CA HIS A 15 35.30 2.82 -44.27
C HIS A 15 34.27 1.72 -43.96
N GLY A 16 34.49 0.48 -44.41
CA GLY A 16 33.56 -0.64 -44.16
C GLY A 16 33.54 -1.13 -42.71
N VAL A 17 34.69 -1.11 -42.02
CA VAL A 17 34.82 -1.69 -40.66
C VAL A 17 34.13 -0.82 -39.59
N ARG A 18 34.12 0.50 -39.75
CA ARG A 18 33.45 1.42 -38.81
C ARG A 18 31.92 1.35 -38.89
N ALA A 19 31.36 1.13 -40.08
CA ALA A 19 29.91 1.01 -40.26
C ALA A 19 29.34 -0.28 -39.62
N VAL A 20 30.09 -1.39 -39.70
CA VAL A 20 29.67 -2.68 -39.13
C VAL A 20 29.65 -2.65 -37.60
N LEU A 21 30.63 -1.99 -36.96
CA LEU A 21 30.69 -1.88 -35.51
C LEU A 21 29.56 -1.00 -34.93
N ILE A 22 29.20 0.10 -35.60
CA ILE A 22 28.09 0.95 -35.18
C ILE A 22 26.76 0.19 -35.32
N GLY A 23 26.56 -0.53 -36.44
CA GLY A 23 25.36 -1.35 -36.65
C GLY A 23 25.19 -2.45 -35.59
N ALA A 24 26.28 -3.12 -35.20
CA ALA A 24 26.23 -4.17 -34.18
C ALA A 24 25.90 -3.62 -32.77
N VAL A 25 26.47 -2.47 -32.39
CA VAL A 25 26.16 -1.83 -31.09
C VAL A 25 24.72 -1.31 -31.06
N SER A 26 24.23 -0.72 -32.15
CA SER A 26 22.85 -0.26 -32.26
C SER A 26 21.85 -1.42 -32.19
N LEU A 27 22.17 -2.58 -32.79
CA LEU A 27 21.32 -3.77 -32.74
C LEU A 27 21.29 -4.40 -31.34
N VAL A 28 22.43 -4.47 -30.65
CA VAL A 28 22.47 -4.95 -29.25
C VAL A 28 21.70 -4.00 -28.33
N PHE A 29 21.83 -2.68 -28.52
CA PHE A 29 21.05 -1.70 -27.75
C PHE A 29 19.54 -1.84 -28.01
N LEU A 30 19.14 -2.06 -29.28
CA LEU A 30 17.75 -2.31 -29.64
C LEU A 30 17.20 -3.59 -28.99
N ILE A 31 17.99 -4.67 -28.98
CA ILE A 31 17.62 -5.94 -28.33
C ILE A 31 17.49 -5.76 -26.81
N VAL A 32 18.39 -5.01 -26.16
CA VAL A 32 18.29 -4.68 -24.72
C VAL A 32 17.06 -3.83 -24.41
N VAL A 33 16.68 -2.90 -25.28
CA VAL A 33 15.44 -2.11 -25.14
C VAL A 33 14.19 -2.96 -25.35
N ILE A 34 14.20 -3.90 -26.30
CA ILE A 34 13.07 -4.80 -26.57
C ILE A 34 12.90 -5.83 -25.44
N ILE A 35 14.00 -6.39 -24.91
CA ILE A 35 13.97 -7.32 -23.77
C ILE A 35 13.64 -6.56 -22.47
N GLY A 36 14.16 -5.35 -22.28
CA GLY A 36 13.82 -4.48 -21.16
C GLY A 36 12.35 -4.02 -21.16
N GLY A 37 11.73 -3.94 -22.34
CA GLY A 37 10.30 -3.65 -22.51
C GLY A 37 9.36 -4.81 -22.19
N MET A 38 9.87 -6.05 -22.04
CA MET A 38 9.08 -7.22 -21.65
C MET A 38 9.21 -7.60 -20.17
N VAL A 39 10.07 -6.91 -19.41
CA VAL A 39 10.03 -6.97 -17.96
C VAL A 39 8.91 -6.05 -17.49
N SER A 40 7.69 -6.59 -17.47
CA SER A 40 6.57 -5.99 -16.75
C SER A 40 6.97 -5.89 -15.27
N LEU A 41 7.53 -4.75 -14.87
CA LEU A 41 7.64 -4.38 -13.47
C LEU A 41 6.25 -4.52 -12.85
N PRO A 42 6.10 -5.13 -11.66
CA PRO A 42 4.80 -5.20 -11.01
C PRO A 42 4.27 -3.78 -10.89
N LYS A 43 3.11 -3.54 -11.51
CA LYS A 43 2.41 -2.27 -11.39
C LYS A 43 2.20 -2.05 -9.89
N PRO A 44 2.77 -1.00 -9.27
CA PRO A 44 2.50 -0.73 -7.88
C PRO A 44 0.98 -0.64 -7.74
N ALA A 45 0.42 -1.38 -6.77
CA ALA A 45 -0.98 -1.25 -6.42
C ALA A 45 -1.25 0.24 -6.25
N THR A 46 -2.27 0.77 -6.93
CA THR A 46 -2.64 2.18 -6.81
C THR A 46 -2.92 2.45 -5.33
N THR A 47 -1.95 3.06 -4.64
CA THR A 47 -2.07 3.39 -3.22
C THR A 47 -2.94 4.63 -3.11
N HIS A 48 -4.25 4.43 -2.97
CA HIS A 48 -5.17 5.50 -2.64
C HIS A 48 -4.88 5.95 -1.20
N ALA A 49 -4.96 7.24 -0.90
CA ALA A 49 -4.95 7.70 0.49
C ALA A 49 -6.30 7.35 1.14
N PRO A 50 -6.42 7.31 2.49
CA PRO A 50 -7.72 7.23 3.13
C PRO A 50 -8.57 8.47 2.85
N SER A 51 -9.85 8.28 2.49
CA SER A 51 -10.80 9.38 2.39
C SER A 51 -11.18 9.91 3.79
N PRO A 52 -11.78 11.11 3.90
CA PRO A 52 -12.37 11.55 5.17
C PRO A 52 -13.40 10.57 5.72
N VAL A 53 -14.14 9.86 4.85
CA VAL A 53 -15.08 8.81 5.25
C VAL A 53 -14.32 7.65 5.89
N ALA A 54 -13.22 7.20 5.28
CA ALA A 54 -12.37 6.16 5.87
C ALA A 54 -11.82 6.57 7.24
N VAL A 55 -11.30 7.79 7.37
CA VAL A 55 -10.73 8.30 8.63
C VAL A 55 -11.79 8.41 9.73
N ALA A 56 -13.03 8.80 9.37
CA ALA A 56 -14.12 8.92 10.34
C ALA A 56 -14.72 7.57 10.74
N ASP A 57 -14.77 6.61 9.82
CA ASP A 57 -15.45 5.33 10.02
C ASP A 57 -14.55 4.25 10.62
N ILE A 58 -13.30 4.15 10.14
CA ILE A 58 -12.38 3.07 10.49
C ILE A 58 -11.62 3.46 11.77
N PRO A 59 -11.62 2.60 12.81
CA PRO A 59 -10.71 2.77 13.94
C PRO A 59 -9.25 2.92 13.48
N SER A 60 -8.49 3.84 14.07
CA SER A 60 -7.16 4.22 13.57
C SER A 60 -6.16 3.06 13.61
N ASP A 61 -6.26 2.18 14.61
CA ASP A 61 -5.51 0.94 14.73
C ASP A 61 -5.83 -0.02 13.57
N TYR A 62 -7.11 -0.23 13.25
CA TYR A 62 -7.53 -1.03 12.10
C TYR A 62 -7.06 -0.44 10.77
N LEU A 63 -7.12 0.89 10.59
CA LEU A 63 -6.68 1.55 9.37
C LEU A 63 -5.18 1.27 9.09
N VAL A 64 -4.35 1.37 10.11
CA VAL A 64 -2.92 1.03 10.02
C VAL A 64 -2.74 -0.44 9.62
N LEU A 65 -3.48 -1.36 10.24
CA LEU A 65 -3.39 -2.80 9.94
C LEU A 65 -3.81 -3.11 8.49
N TYR A 66 -4.88 -2.50 7.98
CA TYR A 66 -5.29 -2.65 6.58
C TYR A 66 -4.20 -2.18 5.62
N GLN A 67 -3.58 -1.03 5.89
CA GLN A 67 -2.51 -0.49 5.04
C GLN A 67 -1.24 -1.34 5.10
N GLN A 68 -0.87 -1.84 6.27
CA GLN A 68 0.28 -2.73 6.44
C GLN A 68 0.08 -4.06 5.72
N ALA A 69 -1.07 -4.71 5.90
CA ALA A 69 -1.38 -5.96 5.21
C ALA A 69 -1.47 -5.74 3.69
N ALA A 70 -2.14 -4.69 3.23
CA ALA A 70 -2.20 -4.33 1.82
C ALA A 70 -0.81 -4.13 1.20
N THR A 71 0.11 -3.47 1.91
CA THR A 71 1.49 -3.29 1.48
C THR A 71 2.22 -4.63 1.40
N ARG A 72 2.15 -5.45 2.45
CA ARG A 72 2.78 -6.79 2.50
C ARG A 72 2.28 -7.70 1.39
N PHE A 73 0.99 -7.64 1.12
CA PHE A 73 0.31 -8.50 0.15
C PHE A 73 0.05 -7.79 -1.17
N GLY A 74 0.60 -6.62 -1.47
CA GLY A 74 0.42 -5.95 -2.78
C GLY A 74 -1.03 -5.87 -3.27
N ILE A 75 -1.99 -5.62 -2.38
CA ILE A 75 -3.41 -5.40 -2.71
C ILE A 75 -3.87 -4.02 -2.26
N ASP A 76 -5.11 -3.68 -2.59
CA ASP A 76 -5.73 -2.42 -2.21
C ASP A 76 -6.25 -2.48 -0.78
N TRP A 77 -5.73 -1.60 0.08
CA TRP A 77 -6.13 -1.51 1.48
C TRP A 77 -7.62 -1.20 1.65
N ALA A 78 -8.22 -0.45 0.71
CA ALA A 78 -9.62 -0.06 0.80
C ALA A 78 -10.56 -1.27 0.60
N VAL A 79 -10.13 -2.26 -0.19
CA VAL A 79 -10.88 -3.53 -0.35
C VAL A 79 -10.83 -4.33 0.94
N LEU A 80 -9.67 -4.44 1.60
CA LEU A 80 -9.57 -5.10 2.90
C LEU A 80 -10.42 -4.40 3.96
N ALA A 81 -10.35 -3.07 4.02
CA ALA A 81 -11.14 -2.28 4.94
C ALA A 81 -12.64 -2.44 4.70
N ALA A 82 -13.08 -2.46 3.43
CA ALA A 82 -14.46 -2.68 3.05
C ALA A 82 -14.98 -4.06 3.49
N ILE A 83 -14.17 -5.12 3.33
CA ILE A 83 -14.51 -6.45 3.85
C ILE A 83 -14.66 -6.39 5.37
N GLY A 84 -13.67 -5.87 6.11
CA GLY A 84 -13.76 -5.78 7.56
C GLY A 84 -14.92 -4.91 8.08
N LYS A 85 -15.34 -3.89 7.30
CA LYS A 85 -16.56 -3.11 7.57
C LYS A 85 -17.81 -3.99 7.48
N ILE A 86 -17.95 -4.69 6.35
CA ILE A 86 -19.14 -5.49 6.02
C ILE A 86 -19.25 -6.70 6.95
N GLU A 87 -18.13 -7.34 7.25
CA GLU A 87 -18.09 -8.54 8.08
C GLU A 87 -18.41 -8.25 9.55
N CYS A 88 -17.72 -7.28 10.16
CA CYS A 88 -17.82 -7.06 11.61
C CYS A 88 -17.70 -5.59 12.04
N HIS A 89 -17.95 -4.63 11.15
CA HIS A 89 -17.83 -3.20 11.47
C HIS A 89 -16.44 -2.83 12.03
N HIS A 90 -15.39 -3.42 11.46
CA HIS A 90 -14.00 -3.38 11.96
C HIS A 90 -13.88 -3.90 13.40
N GLY A 91 -14.50 -5.06 13.67
CA GLY A 91 -14.51 -5.72 14.99
C GLY A 91 -15.42 -5.09 16.05
N ARG A 92 -16.17 -4.04 15.72
CA ARG A 92 -17.04 -3.34 16.69
C ARG A 92 -18.45 -3.91 16.79
N LEU A 93 -18.89 -4.70 15.81
CA LEU A 93 -20.24 -5.26 15.78
C LEU A 93 -20.46 -6.21 16.97
N GLN A 94 -21.45 -5.91 17.81
CA GLN A 94 -21.85 -6.75 18.94
C GLN A 94 -22.75 -7.90 18.45
N ALA A 95 -22.13 -8.96 17.95
CA ALA A 95 -22.80 -10.14 17.45
C ALA A 95 -21.88 -11.39 17.56
N PRO A 96 -22.45 -12.60 17.69
CA PRO A 96 -21.68 -13.84 17.61
C PRO A 96 -20.85 -13.92 16.32
N GLY A 97 -19.58 -14.30 16.45
CA GLY A 97 -18.60 -14.28 15.37
C GLY A 97 -17.76 -13.00 15.30
N CYS A 98 -18.27 -11.87 15.80
CA CYS A 98 -17.59 -10.57 15.75
C CYS A 98 -17.13 -10.02 17.11
N ASN A 99 -18.02 -10.01 18.10
CA ASN A 99 -17.74 -9.53 19.46
C ASN A 99 -18.87 -10.01 20.39
N PRO A 100 -18.58 -10.77 21.47
CA PRO A 100 -17.27 -11.08 22.03
C PRO A 100 -16.43 -12.12 21.26
N PRO A 101 -15.09 -12.10 21.43
CA PRO A 101 -14.19 -13.14 20.96
C PRO A 101 -14.56 -14.55 21.43
N GLY A 102 -14.09 -15.56 20.71
CA GLY A 102 -14.34 -16.97 21.01
C GLY A 102 -15.72 -17.49 20.59
N THR A 103 -16.47 -16.73 19.80
CA THR A 103 -17.79 -17.11 19.28
C THR A 103 -17.80 -17.35 17.76
N VAL A 104 -18.81 -18.04 17.25
CA VAL A 104 -19.06 -18.16 15.81
C VAL A 104 -20.46 -17.64 15.49
N ASN A 105 -20.67 -17.13 14.27
CA ASN A 105 -22.01 -16.82 13.80
C ASN A 105 -22.76 -18.11 13.38
N ASN A 106 -24.00 -17.98 12.90
CA ASN A 106 -24.84 -19.12 12.48
C ASN A 106 -24.26 -19.94 11.29
N ALA A 107 -23.30 -19.38 10.56
CA ALA A 107 -22.59 -20.07 9.47
C ALA A 107 -21.23 -20.63 9.92
N GLY A 108 -20.84 -20.44 11.18
CA GLY A 108 -19.55 -20.90 11.71
C GLY A 108 -18.39 -19.93 11.47
N ALA A 109 -18.66 -18.71 11.01
CA ALA A 109 -17.64 -17.70 10.75
C ALA A 109 -17.29 -16.91 12.03
N THR A 110 -16.02 -16.51 12.15
CA THR A 110 -15.45 -15.93 13.38
C THR A 110 -14.31 -14.95 13.10
N GLY A 111 -14.09 -14.04 14.04
CA GLY A 111 -13.07 -12.99 13.95
C GLY A 111 -13.52 -11.77 13.15
N PRO A 112 -12.75 -10.67 13.20
CA PRO A 112 -13.13 -9.40 12.56
C PRO A 112 -13.21 -9.46 11.03
N MET A 113 -12.67 -10.52 10.42
CA MET A 113 -12.72 -10.81 8.99
C MET A 113 -13.58 -12.06 8.67
N GLN A 114 -14.33 -12.58 9.65
CA GLN A 114 -15.34 -13.63 9.51
C GLN A 114 -14.88 -14.88 8.74
N PHE A 115 -13.74 -15.43 9.16
CA PHE A 115 -13.26 -16.69 8.60
C PHE A 115 -14.10 -17.87 9.08
N LEU A 116 -14.41 -18.80 8.19
CA LEU A 116 -14.75 -20.16 8.60
C LEU A 116 -13.50 -20.85 9.16
N GLY A 117 -13.68 -21.68 10.18
CA GLY A 117 -12.57 -22.45 10.75
C GLY A 117 -11.78 -23.24 9.69
N SER A 118 -12.48 -23.91 8.77
CA SER A 118 -11.86 -24.71 7.69
C SER A 118 -11.12 -23.86 6.65
N THR A 119 -11.55 -22.63 6.41
CA THR A 119 -10.84 -21.67 5.55
C THR A 119 -9.59 -21.13 6.25
N TRP A 120 -9.68 -20.83 7.55
CA TRP A 120 -8.53 -20.38 8.33
C TRP A 120 -7.45 -21.47 8.43
N ARG A 121 -7.85 -22.68 8.80
CA ARG A 121 -6.96 -23.84 8.92
C ARG A 121 -7.68 -25.10 8.48
N ALA A 122 -7.12 -25.80 7.49
CA ALA A 122 -7.66 -27.05 6.99
C ALA A 122 -7.82 -28.08 8.11
N GLY A 123 -8.90 -28.87 8.07
CA GLY A 123 -9.22 -29.85 9.10
C GLY A 123 -9.94 -29.29 10.34
N THR A 124 -10.10 -27.97 10.47
CA THR A 124 -10.95 -27.39 11.53
C THR A 124 -12.42 -27.81 11.31
N PRO A 125 -13.10 -28.36 12.32
CA PRO A 125 -14.51 -28.73 12.22
C PRO A 125 -15.43 -27.52 11.93
N PRO A 126 -16.58 -27.73 11.25
CA PRO A 126 -17.60 -26.70 11.11
C PRO A 126 -18.05 -26.15 12.48
N MET A 127 -18.52 -24.91 12.52
CA MET A 127 -19.07 -24.26 13.73
C MET A 127 -18.08 -24.20 14.91
N THR A 128 -16.77 -24.20 14.65
CA THR A 128 -15.75 -24.06 15.69
C THR A 128 -14.83 -22.88 15.42
N VAL A 129 -14.38 -22.23 16.49
CA VAL A 129 -13.28 -21.28 16.42
C VAL A 129 -12.00 -22.07 16.17
N PRO A 130 -11.23 -21.76 15.11
CA PRO A 130 -9.97 -22.44 14.85
C PRO A 130 -8.97 -22.19 15.98
N GLY A 131 -8.16 -23.21 16.29
CA GLY A 131 -7.12 -23.10 17.31
C GLY A 131 -6.00 -22.11 16.93
N ILE A 132 -5.51 -21.39 17.93
CA ILE A 132 -4.31 -20.56 17.82
C ILE A 132 -3.11 -21.49 17.61
N GLY A 133 -2.25 -21.16 16.66
CA GLY A 133 -1.08 -21.95 16.34
C GLY A 133 -0.21 -21.27 15.28
N PRO A 134 0.85 -21.93 14.78
CA PRO A 134 1.72 -21.33 13.79
C PRO A 134 0.97 -20.96 12.50
N PRO A 135 1.43 -19.94 11.76
CA PRO A 135 0.86 -19.59 10.47
C PRO A 135 1.00 -20.76 9.49
N THR A 136 0.06 -20.83 8.53
CA THR A 136 0.06 -21.87 7.49
C THR A 136 1.01 -21.49 6.35
N SER A 137 1.62 -22.50 5.72
CA SER A 137 2.66 -22.30 4.71
C SER A 137 2.10 -22.33 3.28
N THR A 138 1.08 -23.15 3.05
CA THR A 138 0.41 -23.29 1.75
C THR A 138 -1.06 -22.89 1.83
N THR A 139 -1.68 -22.58 0.70
CA THR A 139 -3.12 -22.25 0.64
C THR A 139 -4.00 -23.48 0.90
N GLY A 140 -3.50 -24.69 0.63
CA GLY A 140 -4.20 -25.95 0.93
C GLY A 140 -4.32 -26.24 2.43
N GLU A 141 -3.43 -25.66 3.24
CA GLU A 141 -3.49 -25.72 4.71
C GLU A 141 -4.43 -24.67 5.32
N GLY A 142 -4.93 -23.74 4.52
CA GLY A 142 -5.75 -22.60 4.95
C GLY A 142 -5.01 -21.26 4.86
N TYR A 143 -5.64 -20.23 5.41
CA TYR A 143 -5.20 -18.83 5.32
C TYR A 143 -4.68 -18.23 6.63
N ALA A 144 -4.54 -19.01 7.69
CA ALA A 144 -3.96 -18.58 8.96
C ALA A 144 -2.60 -17.92 8.73
N THR A 145 -2.48 -16.66 9.13
CA THR A 145 -1.34 -15.79 8.82
C THR A 145 -0.95 -15.00 10.07
N ASP A 146 0.34 -14.97 10.37
CA ASP A 146 0.92 -14.13 11.42
C ASP A 146 1.09 -12.71 10.85
N GLY A 147 0.15 -11.83 11.19
CA GLY A 147 0.13 -10.43 10.82
C GLY A 147 0.82 -9.54 11.86
N ALA A 148 0.80 -9.95 13.14
CA ALA A 148 1.42 -9.24 14.25
C ALA A 148 2.95 -9.45 14.35
N SER A 149 3.50 -10.44 13.64
CA SER A 149 4.89 -10.90 13.74
C SER A 149 5.25 -11.46 15.12
N ASP A 150 4.32 -12.16 15.76
CA ASP A 150 4.49 -12.77 17.09
C ASP A 150 4.69 -14.31 17.05
N GLY A 151 4.71 -14.89 15.85
CA GLY A 151 4.93 -16.31 15.62
C GLY A 151 3.67 -17.18 15.67
N VAL A 152 2.50 -16.59 15.94
CA VAL A 152 1.22 -17.30 15.93
C VAL A 152 0.24 -16.67 14.94
N ALA A 153 -0.82 -17.42 14.63
CA ALA A 153 -1.93 -16.95 13.82
C ALA A 153 -3.21 -17.18 14.63
N ASP A 154 -3.75 -16.09 15.18
CA ASP A 154 -5.02 -16.04 15.90
C ASP A 154 -6.08 -15.33 15.04
N VAL A 155 -7.17 -16.05 14.72
CA VAL A 155 -8.28 -15.49 13.93
C VAL A 155 -8.96 -14.27 14.59
N TRP A 156 -8.78 -14.11 15.90
CA TRP A 156 -9.31 -12.98 16.67
C TRP A 156 -8.35 -11.80 16.78
N ASN A 157 -7.06 -12.00 16.52
CA ASN A 157 -6.11 -10.90 16.43
C ASN A 157 -6.39 -10.13 15.13
N PRO A 158 -6.70 -8.81 15.18
CA PRO A 158 -7.01 -8.05 13.98
C PRO A 158 -5.89 -8.05 12.94
N ALA A 159 -4.62 -8.01 13.37
CA ALA A 159 -3.49 -8.02 12.45
C ALA A 159 -3.44 -9.32 11.65
N ASP A 160 -3.60 -10.46 12.34
CA ASP A 160 -3.59 -11.79 11.75
C ASP A 160 -4.79 -12.03 10.84
N ALA A 161 -5.99 -11.68 11.31
CA ALA A 161 -7.22 -11.82 10.54
C ALA A 161 -7.18 -11.02 9.24
N ILE A 162 -6.73 -9.76 9.30
CA ILE A 162 -6.58 -8.88 8.13
C ILE A 162 -5.49 -9.42 7.18
N ALA A 163 -4.37 -9.91 7.71
CA ALA A 163 -3.32 -10.53 6.92
C ALA A 163 -3.79 -11.82 6.22
N GLY A 164 -4.59 -12.65 6.92
CA GLY A 164 -5.22 -13.84 6.36
C GLY A 164 -6.20 -13.49 5.24
N ALA A 165 -7.01 -12.44 5.42
CA ALA A 165 -7.93 -11.96 4.38
C ALA A 165 -7.17 -11.48 3.13
N ALA A 166 -6.06 -10.75 3.33
CA ALA A 166 -5.20 -10.31 2.24
C ALA A 166 -4.57 -11.48 1.48
N ARG A 167 -4.11 -12.51 2.20
CA ARG A 167 -3.58 -13.74 1.61
C ARG A 167 -4.64 -14.50 0.82
N LEU A 168 -5.87 -14.58 1.33
CA LEU A 168 -7.02 -15.20 0.65
C LEU A 168 -7.36 -14.47 -0.66
N LEU A 169 -7.46 -13.15 -0.64
CA LEU A 169 -7.73 -12.36 -1.85
C LEU A 169 -6.62 -12.53 -2.90
N ARG A 170 -5.36 -12.48 -2.48
CA ARG A 170 -4.21 -12.70 -3.38
C ARG A 170 -4.21 -14.06 -4.03
N ALA A 171 -4.53 -15.11 -3.28
CA ALA A 171 -4.62 -16.47 -3.81
C ALA A 171 -5.73 -16.62 -4.85
N ASN A 172 -6.74 -15.74 -4.84
CA ASN A 172 -7.94 -15.85 -5.68
C ASN A 172 -8.02 -14.82 -6.81
N GLY A 173 -6.96 -14.05 -7.07
CA GLY A 173 -6.84 -13.21 -8.26
C GLY A 173 -6.51 -11.74 -8.01
N ALA A 174 -6.57 -11.26 -6.76
CA ALA A 174 -6.12 -9.91 -6.46
C ALA A 174 -4.59 -9.77 -6.69
N PRO A 175 -4.09 -8.61 -7.13
CA PRO A 175 -4.82 -7.40 -7.49
C PRO A 175 -5.35 -7.35 -8.93
N ALA A 176 -5.13 -8.40 -9.74
CA ALA A 176 -5.49 -8.41 -11.16
C ALA A 176 -7.02 -8.51 -11.38
N ASP A 177 -7.71 -9.21 -10.48
CA ASP A 177 -9.15 -9.45 -10.56
C ASP A 177 -9.76 -9.45 -9.16
N TYR A 178 -10.18 -8.27 -8.69
CA TYR A 178 -10.84 -8.12 -7.39
C TYR A 178 -12.24 -8.72 -7.38
N GLN A 179 -12.97 -8.70 -8.50
CA GLN A 179 -14.31 -9.28 -8.55
C GLN A 179 -14.26 -10.78 -8.26
N ARG A 180 -13.37 -11.50 -8.94
CA ARG A 180 -13.13 -12.93 -8.68
C ARG A 180 -12.63 -13.17 -7.25
N ALA A 181 -11.67 -12.37 -6.78
CA ALA A 181 -11.09 -12.55 -5.45
C ALA A 181 -12.13 -12.36 -4.33
N ILE A 182 -12.99 -11.34 -4.43
CA ILE A 182 -14.06 -11.07 -3.47
C ILE A 182 -15.16 -12.12 -3.57
N TYR A 183 -15.51 -12.59 -4.78
CA TYR A 183 -16.47 -13.67 -4.95
C TYR A 183 -15.98 -14.99 -4.33
N ALA A 184 -14.67 -15.26 -4.38
CA ALA A 184 -14.08 -16.41 -3.68
C ALA A 184 -14.12 -16.26 -2.14
N TYR A 185 -14.15 -15.02 -1.64
CA TYR A 185 -14.33 -14.72 -0.22
C TYR A 185 -15.76 -15.02 0.23
N ASN A 186 -16.75 -14.53 -0.53
CA ASN A 186 -18.16 -14.79 -0.32
C ASN A 186 -18.88 -14.89 -1.69
N PRO A 187 -19.46 -16.05 -2.05
CA PRO A 187 -19.97 -16.34 -3.40
C PRO A 187 -21.33 -15.68 -3.70
N ALA A 188 -21.45 -14.38 -3.43
CA ALA A 188 -22.65 -13.60 -3.65
C ALA A 188 -22.33 -12.32 -4.43
N GLY A 189 -22.99 -12.12 -5.57
CA GLY A 189 -22.78 -10.92 -6.40
C GLY A 189 -23.03 -9.62 -5.64
N TRP A 190 -24.10 -9.57 -4.83
CA TRP A 190 -24.40 -8.40 -4.00
C TRP A 190 -23.28 -8.08 -3.00
N TYR A 191 -22.55 -9.09 -2.51
CA TYR A 191 -21.44 -8.90 -1.59
C TYR A 191 -20.24 -8.29 -2.32
N VAL A 192 -19.94 -8.79 -3.52
CA VAL A 192 -18.90 -8.22 -4.39
C VAL A 192 -19.19 -6.74 -4.65
N ASP A 193 -20.41 -6.41 -5.05
CA ASP A 193 -20.82 -5.04 -5.33
C ASP A 193 -20.73 -4.15 -4.07
N ALA A 194 -21.17 -4.66 -2.92
CA ALA A 194 -21.09 -3.93 -1.65
C ALA A 194 -19.64 -3.65 -1.21
N VAL A 195 -18.75 -4.63 -1.34
CA VAL A 195 -17.33 -4.46 -1.01
C VAL A 195 -16.68 -3.43 -1.93
N LEU A 196 -16.91 -3.53 -3.25
CA LEU A 196 -16.31 -2.62 -4.21
C LEU A 196 -16.84 -1.18 -4.02
N ALA A 197 -18.13 -1.01 -3.81
CA ALA A 197 -18.73 0.30 -3.53
C ALA A 197 -18.17 0.90 -2.23
N LYS A 198 -18.05 0.12 -1.16
CA LYS A 198 -17.47 0.59 0.11
C LYS A 198 -15.98 0.91 -0.04
N ALA A 199 -15.24 0.11 -0.82
CA ALA A 199 -13.85 0.38 -1.11
C ALA A 199 -13.70 1.71 -1.88
N ASP A 200 -14.57 2.00 -2.84
CA ASP A 200 -14.58 3.29 -3.54
C ASP A 200 -14.84 4.48 -2.60
N GLU A 201 -15.73 4.33 -1.61
CA GLU A 201 -15.93 5.37 -0.58
C GLU A 201 -14.69 5.56 0.31
N TYR A 202 -13.99 4.48 0.65
CA TYR A 202 -12.79 4.54 1.48
C TYR A 202 -11.56 5.04 0.74
N ARG A 203 -11.48 4.80 -0.57
CA ARG A 203 -10.43 5.37 -1.41
C ARG A 203 -10.59 6.88 -1.42
N GLY A 204 -9.73 7.52 -0.64
CA GLY A 204 -9.33 8.87 -0.91
C GLY A 204 -8.67 8.86 -2.28
N ALA A 205 -9.29 9.57 -3.19
CA ALA A 205 -8.59 10.58 -3.95
C ALA A 205 -7.15 10.84 -3.42
N PHE A 206 -6.11 10.46 -4.17
CA PHE A 206 -4.83 11.18 -4.12
C PHE A 206 -5.08 12.57 -4.72
N ALA A 207 -5.95 13.34 -4.05
CA ALA A 207 -6.67 14.49 -4.55
C ALA A 207 -6.69 14.60 -6.10
N PRO A 208 -7.53 13.84 -6.82
CA PRO A 208 -7.91 14.13 -8.19
C PRO A 208 -8.57 15.51 -8.14
N GLY A 209 -7.76 16.55 -8.33
CA GLY A 209 -8.13 17.94 -8.12
C GLY A 209 -7.20 18.78 -7.24
N ALA A 210 -6.27 18.22 -6.47
CA ALA A 210 -5.23 19.04 -5.83
C ALA A 210 -4.28 19.56 -6.90
N SER A 211 -4.56 20.79 -7.33
CA SER A 211 -3.65 21.62 -8.10
C SER A 211 -2.83 22.49 -7.13
N GLY A 212 -1.58 22.73 -7.49
CA GLY A 212 -0.68 23.61 -6.74
C GLY A 212 -0.38 23.14 -5.31
N SER A 213 -0.57 24.05 -4.35
CA SER A 213 -0.16 23.96 -2.95
C SER A 213 -0.58 22.67 -2.23
N ALA A 214 -1.83 22.21 -2.40
CA ALA A 214 -2.34 21.05 -1.66
C ALA A 214 -1.57 19.75 -1.96
N ARG A 215 -1.07 19.56 -3.19
CA ARG A 215 -0.26 18.39 -3.55
C ARG A 215 1.09 18.39 -2.84
N VAL A 216 1.69 19.57 -2.71
CA VAL A 216 3.00 19.74 -2.07
C VAL A 216 2.91 19.47 -0.58
N VAL A 217 1.84 19.94 0.09
CA VAL A 217 1.56 19.63 1.51
C VAL A 217 1.42 18.13 1.71
N LEU A 218 0.59 17.47 0.90
CA LEU A 218 0.33 16.03 1.02
C LEU A 218 1.58 15.19 0.74
N ALA A 219 2.38 15.55 -0.27
CA ALA A 219 3.61 14.84 -0.60
C ALA A 219 4.60 14.85 0.57
N TRP A 220 4.80 16.01 1.21
CA TRP A 220 5.66 16.12 2.38
C TRP A 220 5.10 15.32 3.55
N ALA A 221 3.81 15.48 3.86
CA ALA A 221 3.17 14.79 4.98
C ALA A 221 3.29 13.26 4.86
N VAL A 222 2.98 12.69 3.70
CA VAL A 222 3.06 11.24 3.47
C VAL A 222 4.50 10.72 3.59
N ALA A 223 5.48 11.45 3.07
CA ALA A 223 6.90 11.09 3.18
C ALA A 223 7.43 11.05 4.62
N HIS A 224 6.70 11.68 5.57
CA HIS A 224 7.10 11.82 6.96
C HIS A 224 6.24 11.04 7.94
N VAL A 225 5.23 10.29 7.47
CA VAL A 225 4.44 9.39 8.31
C VAL A 225 5.35 8.34 8.95
N GLY A 226 5.23 8.18 10.27
CA GLY A 226 6.03 7.22 11.05
C GLY A 226 7.47 7.65 11.36
N ARG A 227 7.93 8.80 10.86
CA ARG A 227 9.29 9.31 11.11
C ARG A 227 9.45 9.94 12.51
N PHE A 228 8.36 10.40 13.11
CA PHE A 228 8.38 11.14 14.38
C PHE A 228 7.59 10.44 15.48
N THR A 229 8.14 10.46 16.69
CA THR A 229 7.41 10.08 17.91
C THR A 229 6.54 11.25 18.35
N TYR A 230 5.26 10.99 18.63
CA TYR A 230 4.35 12.03 19.11
C TYR A 230 4.79 12.57 20.47
N ASN A 231 5.22 13.84 20.51
CA ASN A 231 5.58 14.57 21.73
C ASN A 231 5.62 16.08 21.39
N LEU A 232 5.46 16.95 22.39
CA LEU A 232 5.44 18.41 22.20
C LEU A 232 6.75 19.01 21.66
N GLY A 233 7.83 18.23 21.63
CA GLY A 233 9.12 18.56 21.02
C GLY A 233 9.77 19.85 21.56
N PRO A 234 11.03 20.12 21.21
CA PRO A 234 11.61 21.45 21.43
C PRO A 234 10.89 22.50 20.56
N PRO A 235 10.58 23.70 21.08
CA PRO A 235 9.99 24.77 20.26
C PRO A 235 10.82 25.15 19.03
N THR A 236 12.14 24.94 19.07
CA THR A 236 13.08 25.21 17.98
C THR A 236 12.83 24.33 16.75
N ASP A 237 12.23 23.15 16.92
CA ASP A 237 11.91 22.25 15.81
C ASP A 237 10.60 22.61 15.11
N ARG A 238 9.85 23.62 15.59
CA ARG A 238 8.60 24.06 14.94
C ARG A 238 8.81 24.84 13.64
N GLY A 239 10.06 25.07 13.25
CA GLY A 239 10.44 25.83 12.05
C GLY A 239 10.42 27.35 12.25
N GLY A 240 11.27 28.05 11.50
CA GLY A 240 11.34 29.51 11.50
C GLY A 240 10.31 30.12 10.54
N SER A 241 10.79 30.69 9.44
CA SER A 241 9.98 31.17 8.32
C SER A 241 9.60 30.04 7.35
N VAL A 242 8.68 30.31 6.44
CA VAL A 242 8.37 29.42 5.31
C VAL A 242 9.63 29.10 4.50
N GLN A 243 10.47 30.10 4.22
CA GLN A 243 11.72 29.90 3.47
C GLN A 243 12.71 29.00 4.23
N ASP A 244 12.82 29.16 5.55
CA ASP A 244 13.61 28.27 6.40
C ASP A 244 13.10 26.83 6.27
N MET A 245 11.80 26.63 6.45
CA MET A 245 11.17 25.32 6.38
C MET A 245 11.20 24.67 4.99
N GLN A 246 11.35 25.43 3.91
CA GLN A 246 11.54 24.91 2.55
C GLN A 246 13.01 24.54 2.26
N SER A 247 13.95 25.00 3.09
CA SER A 247 15.40 24.81 2.86
C SER A 247 16.03 23.69 3.68
N ARG A 248 15.32 23.18 4.69
CA ARG A 248 15.81 22.13 5.61
C ARG A 248 14.65 21.28 6.13
N GLU A 249 15.00 20.27 6.92
CA GLU A 249 14.05 19.42 7.64
C GLU A 249 14.07 19.70 9.17
N PRO A 250 13.07 19.23 9.93
CA PRO A 250 13.14 19.19 11.39
C PRO A 250 14.36 18.39 11.88
N ALA A 251 15.06 18.89 12.89
CA ALA A 251 16.26 18.25 13.40
C ALA A 251 15.94 17.14 14.42
N GLY A 252 14.87 17.31 15.20
CA GLY A 252 14.42 16.35 16.20
C GLY A 252 13.70 15.12 15.62
N SER A 253 13.59 14.08 16.46
CA SER A 253 12.84 12.85 16.17
C SER A 253 11.42 12.87 16.76
N THR A 254 10.97 14.00 17.29
CA THR A 254 9.66 14.16 17.93
C THR A 254 8.86 15.26 17.26
N CYS A 255 7.55 15.11 17.21
CA CYS A 255 6.67 16.08 16.59
C CYS A 255 5.29 16.06 17.24
N ASP A 256 4.66 17.22 17.43
CA ASP A 256 3.23 17.32 17.75
C ASP A 256 2.40 17.61 16.49
N CYS A 257 1.08 17.61 16.63
CA CYS A 257 0.16 17.81 15.50
C CYS A 257 0.35 19.17 14.82
N SER A 258 0.56 20.24 15.60
CA SER A 258 0.71 21.60 15.09
C SER A 258 2.03 21.79 14.36
N MET A 259 3.12 21.23 14.89
CA MET A 259 4.43 21.23 14.26
C MET A 259 4.39 20.49 12.92
N PHE A 260 3.80 19.28 12.90
CA PHE A 260 3.75 18.46 11.69
C PHE A 260 2.97 19.15 10.57
N ALA A 261 1.79 19.68 10.93
CA ALA A 261 0.96 20.42 9.98
C ALA A 261 1.69 21.65 9.46
N ARG A 262 2.36 22.42 10.34
CA ARG A 262 3.07 23.63 9.92
C ARG A 262 4.19 23.34 8.92
N TRP A 263 5.01 22.31 9.18
CA TRP A 263 6.07 21.89 8.26
C TRP A 263 5.55 21.43 6.91
N ALA A 264 4.43 20.69 6.89
CA ALA A 264 3.78 20.26 5.65
C ALA A 264 3.26 21.45 4.84
N PHE A 265 2.55 22.39 5.48
CA PHE A 265 1.99 23.57 4.83
C PHE A 265 3.06 24.56 4.34
N ALA A 266 4.18 24.66 5.05
CA ALA A 266 5.29 25.51 4.65
C ALA A 266 5.89 25.08 3.29
N GLN A 267 5.87 23.79 2.95
CA GLN A 267 6.33 23.34 1.63
C GLN A 267 5.53 23.95 0.49
N ALA A 268 4.26 24.26 0.74
CA ALA A 268 3.37 24.92 -0.20
C ALA A 268 3.40 26.45 -0.12
N GLY A 269 4.32 27.03 0.65
CA GLY A 269 4.45 28.47 0.82
C GLY A 269 3.53 29.08 1.88
N ILE A 270 2.86 28.27 2.71
CA ILE A 270 1.80 28.71 3.62
C ILE A 270 2.28 28.59 5.07
N ASP A 271 2.30 29.70 5.82
CA ASP A 271 2.46 29.64 7.28
C ASP A 271 1.09 29.61 7.96
N ILE A 272 0.79 28.51 8.63
CA ILE A 272 -0.46 28.32 9.37
C ILE A 272 -0.32 28.67 10.85
N GLY A 273 0.84 29.11 11.32
CA GLY A 273 1.09 29.45 12.71
C GLY A 273 1.59 28.28 13.56
N LEU A 274 2.06 28.60 14.77
CA LEU A 274 2.87 27.73 15.63
C LEU A 274 2.09 26.69 16.44
N THR A 275 0.80 26.95 16.70
CA THR A 275 -0.03 26.13 17.58
C THR A 275 -1.36 25.81 16.91
N THR A 276 -2.00 24.71 17.35
CA THR A 276 -3.34 24.33 16.87
C THR A 276 -4.35 25.45 17.06
N SER A 277 -4.26 26.23 18.15
CA SER A 277 -5.13 27.38 18.38
C SER A 277 -4.97 28.46 17.31
N THR A 278 -3.73 28.80 16.93
CA THR A 278 -3.46 29.77 15.85
C THR A 278 -3.87 29.23 14.47
N GLN A 279 -3.59 27.96 14.22
CA GLN A 279 -3.90 27.27 12.96
C GLN A 279 -5.40 27.18 12.70
N TRP A 280 -6.19 27.07 13.76
CA TRP A 280 -7.64 27.05 13.68
C TRP A 280 -8.23 28.44 13.42
N THR A 281 -7.69 29.49 14.05
CA THR A 281 -8.21 30.86 13.93
C THR A 281 -7.79 31.58 12.65
N ALA A 282 -6.77 31.10 11.94
CA ALA A 282 -6.24 31.76 10.74
C ALA A 282 -7.20 31.72 9.52
N ASN A 283 -8.39 31.11 9.65
CA ASN A 283 -9.47 31.11 8.65
C ASN A 283 -10.74 31.86 9.13
N GLY A 284 -10.59 32.83 10.05
CA GLY A 284 -11.67 33.75 10.47
C GLY A 284 -11.75 35.00 9.60
#